data_AF-A0A2E0LAM6-F1
#
_entry.id   AF-A0A2E0LAM6-F1
#
_cell.length_a   1.000
_cell.length_b   1.000
_cell.length_c   1.000
_cell.angle_alpha   90.00
_cell.angle_beta   90.00
_cell.angle_gamma   90.00
#
_symmetry.space_group_name_H-M   'P 1'
#
loop_
_entity.id
_entity.type
_entity.pdbx_description
1 polymer ?
#
loop_
_entity_poly.entity_id
_entity_poly.type
_entity_poly.pdbx_seq_one_letter_code
_entity_poly.pdbx_strand_id
1 'polypeptide(L)'
;MAKFNYDQDFEHTDFRQHPDRYQVGKGEQGVLLVEPYKSEILPHWRFKTPDIARQSADTIYELFLSYKEQDDFVGMDMARKFLQMGFTRARRYANHKNGRKYDAEGNELPREEDPVKAESAAIFYEKYVLARNDPDYQRLKKAHQAKYG
;
A
#
# COMPACT_ATOMS: atom_id res chain seq x y z
N MET A 1 19.57 -3.74 -4.16
CA MET A 1 18.66 -3.61 -3.01
C MET A 1 18.79 -4.83 -2.15
N ALA A 2 19.13 -4.65 -0.87
CA ALA A 2 19.10 -5.71 0.11
C ALA A 2 17.70 -6.34 0.23
N LYS A 3 17.62 -7.58 0.71
CA LYS A 3 16.35 -8.23 1.05
C LYS A 3 15.66 -7.42 2.16
N PHE A 4 14.33 -7.35 2.13
CA PHE A 4 13.58 -6.72 3.22
C PHE A 4 13.80 -7.51 4.52
N ASN A 5 14.19 -6.83 5.58
CA ASN A 5 14.48 -7.43 6.88
C ASN A 5 13.17 -7.57 7.68
N TYR A 6 12.67 -8.80 7.78
CA TYR A 6 11.48 -9.10 8.58
C TYR A 6 11.79 -9.34 10.07
N ASP A 7 13.07 -9.47 10.43
CA ASP A 7 13.53 -9.74 11.81
C ASP A 7 13.72 -8.46 12.62
N GLN A 8 13.38 -7.30 12.07
CA GLN A 8 13.37 -6.02 12.78
C GLN A 8 12.26 -5.98 13.84
N ASP A 9 12.50 -5.26 14.93
CA ASP A 9 11.52 -5.05 16.00
C ASP A 9 10.42 -4.07 15.59
N PHE A 10 9.49 -4.52 14.74
CA PHE A 10 8.34 -3.75 14.29
C PHE A 10 7.31 -3.49 15.40
N GLU A 11 7.31 -4.30 16.47
CA GLU A 11 6.34 -4.23 17.55
C GLU A 11 6.61 -3.05 18.49
N HIS A 12 7.89 -2.74 18.77
CA HIS A 12 8.28 -1.69 19.69
C HIS A 12 8.95 -0.47 19.02
N THR A 13 9.05 -0.45 17.68
CA THR A 13 9.61 0.69 16.95
C THR A 13 8.49 1.61 16.43
N ASP A 14 8.50 2.86 16.89
CA ASP A 14 7.79 3.96 16.23
C ASP A 14 8.63 4.45 15.04
N PHE A 15 8.19 4.17 13.81
CA PHE A 15 8.91 4.54 12.59
C PHE A 15 8.73 6.02 12.19
N ARG A 16 7.80 6.74 12.82
CA ARG A 16 7.72 8.20 12.70
C ARG A 16 8.84 8.86 13.50
N GLN A 17 9.13 8.35 14.69
CA GLN A 17 10.25 8.82 15.52
C GLN A 17 11.60 8.28 15.05
N HIS A 18 11.61 7.09 14.45
CA HIS A 18 12.82 6.42 13.95
C HIS A 18 12.74 6.14 12.44
N PRO A 19 12.62 7.18 11.59
CA PRO A 19 12.52 6.99 10.14
C PRO A 19 13.78 6.36 9.55
N ASP A 20 14.95 6.56 10.16
CA ASP A 20 16.22 5.93 9.77
C ASP A 20 16.17 4.39 9.84
N ARG A 21 15.32 3.83 10.70
CA ARG A 21 15.10 2.39 10.81
C ARG A 21 14.11 1.87 9.75
N TYR A 22 13.45 2.74 8.99
CA TYR A 22 12.52 2.33 7.94
C TYR A 22 13.28 1.85 6.69
N GLN A 23 13.04 0.59 6.30
CA GLN A 23 13.55 0.05 5.04
C GLN A 23 12.48 0.14 3.94
N VAL A 24 12.84 0.72 2.79
CA VAL A 24 11.93 0.78 1.63
C VAL A 24 11.79 -0.59 0.96
N GLY A 25 10.74 -1.33 1.30
CA GLY A 25 10.45 -2.65 0.71
C GLY A 25 9.87 -2.60 -0.72
N LYS A 26 10.01 -3.71 -1.47
CA LYS A 26 9.44 -3.86 -2.82
C LYS A 26 7.92 -4.03 -2.75
N GLY A 27 7.19 -3.36 -3.65
CA GLY A 27 5.73 -3.41 -3.66
C GLY A 27 5.14 -3.08 -2.29
N GLU A 28 4.38 -4.03 -1.72
CA GLU A 28 3.65 -3.95 -0.45
C GLU A 28 4.43 -4.48 0.77
N GLN A 29 5.71 -4.87 0.61
CA GLN A 29 6.51 -5.35 1.74
C GLN A 29 6.54 -4.32 2.89
N GLY A 30 6.28 -4.80 4.11
CA GLY A 30 6.25 -3.99 5.33
C GLY A 30 4.94 -3.23 5.59
N VAL A 31 3.99 -3.18 4.66
CA VAL A 31 2.82 -2.29 4.75
C VAL A 31 1.93 -2.52 5.98
N LEU A 32 1.88 -3.75 6.49
CA LEU A 32 1.13 -4.13 7.69
C LEU A 32 2.00 -4.30 8.94
N LEU A 33 3.23 -3.77 8.93
CA LEU A 33 4.19 -3.91 10.04
C LEU A 33 4.65 -2.56 10.61
N VAL A 34 4.66 -1.50 9.79
CA VAL A 34 5.25 -0.20 10.15
C VAL A 34 4.24 0.64 10.94
N GLU A 35 4.47 0.79 12.24
CA GLU A 35 3.70 1.67 13.13
C GLU A 35 4.32 3.07 13.21
N PRO A 36 3.52 4.12 13.47
CA PRO A 36 2.07 4.13 13.73
C PRO A 36 1.19 4.12 12.46
N TYR A 37 1.82 4.23 11.28
CA TYR A 37 1.12 4.41 10.01
C TYR A 37 0.16 3.28 9.66
N LYS A 38 0.50 2.02 9.98
CA LYS A 38 -0.43 0.90 9.85
C LYS A 38 -1.72 1.19 10.60
N SER A 39 -1.62 1.56 11.87
CA SER A 39 -2.78 1.82 12.72
C SER A 39 -3.61 3.03 12.27
N GLU A 40 -2.96 4.04 11.69
CA GLU A 40 -3.64 5.22 11.14
C GLU A 40 -4.37 4.91 9.81
N ILE A 41 -3.76 4.14 8.91
CA ILE A 41 -4.26 3.95 7.54
C ILE A 41 -5.22 2.75 7.43
N LEU A 42 -4.93 1.64 8.13
CA LEU A 42 -5.68 0.38 8.02
C LEU A 42 -7.19 0.50 8.32
N PRO A 43 -7.67 1.33 9.27
CA PRO A 43 -9.10 1.53 9.50
C PRO A 43 -9.86 2.03 8.27
N HIS A 44 -9.21 2.84 7.44
CA HIS A 44 -9.80 3.43 6.23
C HIS A 44 -9.74 2.51 5.01
N TRP A 45 -8.97 1.41 5.06
CA TRP A 45 -8.70 0.56 3.90
C TRP A 45 -9.82 -0.46 3.66
N ARG A 46 -10.73 -0.19 2.72
CA ARG A 46 -11.94 -0.99 2.41
C ARG A 46 -12.26 -0.93 0.90
N PHE A 47 -12.78 -2.02 0.33
CA PHE A 47 -13.03 -2.12 -1.13
C PHE A 47 -14.17 -3.09 -1.48
N LYS A 48 -15.22 -3.14 -0.63
CA LYS A 48 -16.33 -4.09 -0.86
C LYS A 48 -17.13 -3.72 -2.11
N THR A 49 -17.40 -2.45 -2.32
CA THR A 49 -18.10 -1.88 -3.49
C THR A 49 -17.29 -0.70 -4.05
N PRO A 50 -17.56 -0.24 -5.28
CA PRO A 50 -16.89 0.91 -5.88
C PRO A 50 -17.00 2.17 -5.02
N ASP A 51 -18.17 2.46 -4.43
CA ASP A 51 -18.33 3.64 -3.56
C ASP A 51 -17.47 3.55 -2.29
N ILE A 52 -17.41 2.37 -1.66
CA ILE A 52 -16.54 2.13 -0.50
C ILE A 52 -15.07 2.24 -0.92
N ALA A 53 -14.71 1.71 -2.09
CA ALA A 53 -13.35 1.80 -2.61
C ALA A 53 -12.96 3.25 -2.92
N ARG A 54 -13.88 4.07 -3.43
CA ARG A 54 -13.66 5.51 -3.69
C ARG A 54 -13.38 6.25 -2.40
N GLN A 55 -14.28 6.13 -1.42
CA GLN A 55 -14.08 6.74 -0.10
C GLN A 55 -12.76 6.28 0.52
N SER A 56 -12.46 4.98 0.46
CA SER A 56 -11.22 4.44 1.01
C SER A 56 -9.97 4.98 0.31
N ALA A 57 -9.93 4.97 -1.02
CA ALA A 57 -8.80 5.44 -1.80
C ALA A 57 -8.59 6.96 -1.66
N ASP A 58 -9.68 7.74 -1.64
CA ASP A 58 -9.65 9.18 -1.40
C ASP A 58 -9.08 9.49 0.00
N THR A 59 -9.62 8.88 1.07
CA THR A 59 -9.12 9.12 2.44
C THR A 59 -7.65 8.72 2.60
N ILE A 60 -7.21 7.61 2.02
CA ILE A 60 -5.79 7.20 2.09
C ILE A 60 -4.91 8.16 1.30
N TYR A 61 -5.40 8.70 0.18
CA TYR A 61 -4.68 9.71 -0.58
C TYR A 61 -4.62 11.06 0.15
N GLU A 62 -5.67 11.44 0.88
CA GLU A 62 -5.63 12.60 1.78
C GLU A 62 -4.59 12.42 2.90
N LEU A 63 -4.50 11.23 3.49
CA LEU A 63 -3.43 10.91 4.44
C LEU A 63 -2.04 11.03 3.80
N PHE A 64 -1.86 10.55 2.57
CA PHE A 64 -0.62 10.74 1.81
C PHE A 64 -0.24 12.23 1.67
N LEU A 65 -1.22 13.08 1.32
CA LEU A 65 -1.00 14.52 1.20
C LEU A 65 -0.68 15.17 2.56
N SER A 66 -1.35 14.73 3.63
CA SER A 66 -1.08 15.23 4.99
C SER A 66 0.33 14.86 5.46
N TYR A 67 0.79 13.63 5.21
CA TYR A 67 2.19 13.24 5.49
C TYR A 67 3.17 14.05 4.64
N LYS A 68 2.82 14.33 3.37
CA LYS A 68 3.63 15.18 2.50
C LYS A 68 3.81 16.60 3.05
N GLU A 69 2.74 17.22 3.53
CA GLU A 69 2.79 18.55 4.17
C GLU A 69 3.66 18.57 5.43
N GLN A 70 3.83 17.42 6.08
CA GLN A 70 4.66 17.24 7.27
C GLN A 70 6.10 16.80 6.95
N ASP A 71 6.48 16.73 5.66
CA ASP A 71 7.75 16.15 5.19
C ASP A 71 7.98 14.70 5.70
N ASP A 72 6.91 13.96 5.98
CA ASP A 72 6.93 12.60 6.50
C ASP A 72 6.99 11.57 5.37
N PHE A 73 8.21 11.23 4.95
CA PHE A 73 8.44 10.23 3.91
C PHE A 73 7.88 8.84 4.26
N VAL A 74 8.00 8.39 5.51
CA VAL A 74 7.58 7.02 5.88
C VAL A 74 6.06 6.92 5.79
N GLY A 75 5.35 7.93 6.27
CA GLY A 75 3.90 8.02 6.13
C GLY A 75 3.45 8.08 4.67
N MET A 76 4.11 8.90 3.84
CA MET A 76 3.86 8.92 2.40
C MET A 76 4.05 7.53 1.76
N ASP A 77 5.14 6.83 2.08
CA ASP A 77 5.41 5.51 1.51
C ASP A 77 4.40 4.45 1.97
N MET A 78 3.97 4.51 3.23
CA MET A 78 2.92 3.63 3.76
C MET A 78 1.58 3.87 3.07
N ALA A 79 1.11 5.11 2.97
CA ALA A 79 -0.14 5.44 2.29
C ALA A 79 -0.11 4.97 0.82
N ARG A 80 0.99 5.22 0.10
CA ARG A 80 1.21 4.72 -1.27
C ARG A 80 1.15 3.20 -1.36
N LYS A 81 1.74 2.47 -0.40
CA LYS A 81 1.67 1.00 -0.33
C LYS A 81 0.27 0.49 -0.01
N PHE A 82 -0.50 1.17 0.84
CA PHE A 82 -1.90 0.82 1.10
C PHE A 82 -2.78 1.01 -0.14
N LEU A 83 -2.57 2.08 -0.91
CA LEU A 83 -3.23 2.27 -2.20
C LEU A 83 -2.87 1.14 -3.19
N GLN A 84 -1.59 0.77 -3.25
CA GLN A 84 -1.15 -0.38 -4.06
C GLN A 84 -1.84 -1.68 -3.63
N MET A 85 -1.88 -1.95 -2.32
CA MET A 85 -2.52 -3.13 -1.76
C MET A 85 -4.03 -3.16 -2.03
N GLY A 86 -4.68 -1.99 -2.03
CA GLY A 86 -6.09 -1.85 -2.44
C GLY A 86 -6.29 -2.28 -3.88
N PHE A 87 -5.47 -1.76 -4.80
CA PHE A 87 -5.49 -2.12 -6.22
C PHE A 87 -5.25 -3.62 -6.43
N THR A 88 -4.17 -4.18 -5.88
CA THR A 88 -3.78 -5.58 -6.13
C THR A 88 -4.78 -6.57 -5.53
N ARG A 89 -5.29 -6.30 -4.32
CA ARG A 89 -6.30 -7.17 -3.70
C ARG A 89 -7.64 -7.05 -4.39
N ALA A 90 -8.13 -5.85 -4.69
CA ALA A 90 -9.38 -5.69 -5.45
C ALA A 90 -9.30 -6.38 -6.83
N ARG A 91 -8.18 -6.24 -7.55
CA ARG A 91 -7.98 -6.92 -8.84
C ARG A 91 -7.93 -8.44 -8.71
N ARG A 92 -7.35 -8.97 -7.61
CA ARG A 92 -7.38 -10.40 -7.31
C ARG A 92 -8.80 -10.92 -7.10
N TYR A 93 -9.64 -10.18 -6.36
CA TYR A 93 -11.06 -10.54 -6.19
C TYR A 93 -11.87 -10.36 -7.48
N ALA A 94 -11.48 -9.42 -8.35
CA ALA A 94 -12.06 -9.29 -9.68
C ALA A 94 -11.78 -10.51 -10.54
N ASN A 95 -10.58 -11.07 -10.48
CA ASN A 95 -10.22 -12.24 -11.29
C ASN A 95 -10.75 -13.56 -10.70
N HIS A 96 -10.84 -13.64 -9.37
CA HIS A 96 -11.26 -14.84 -8.65
C HIS A 96 -12.19 -14.45 -7.50
N LYS A 97 -13.49 -14.78 -7.59
CA LYS A 97 -14.52 -14.39 -6.60
C LYS A 97 -14.15 -14.72 -5.15
N ASN A 98 -13.48 -15.85 -4.93
CA ASN A 98 -13.05 -16.29 -3.60
C ASN A 98 -11.67 -15.72 -3.18
N GLY A 99 -11.05 -14.87 -3.99
CA GLY A 99 -9.71 -14.32 -3.78
C GLY A 99 -8.57 -15.35 -3.90
N ARG A 100 -8.89 -16.62 -4.17
CA ARG A 100 -7.94 -17.72 -4.33
C ARG A 100 -7.55 -17.84 -5.79
N LYS A 101 -6.26 -17.71 -6.09
CA LYS A 101 -5.71 -17.80 -7.45
C LYS A 101 -5.40 -19.25 -7.86
N TYR A 102 -4.97 -20.07 -6.91
CA TYR A 102 -4.51 -21.44 -7.17
C TYR A 102 -5.37 -22.46 -6.43
N ASP A 103 -5.62 -23.62 -7.00
CA ASP A 103 -6.27 -24.76 -6.33
C ASP A 103 -5.35 -25.39 -5.26
N ALA A 104 -5.64 -26.62 -4.78
CA ALA A 104 -4.80 -27.29 -3.78
C ALA A 104 -3.53 -27.91 -4.40
N GLU A 105 -3.58 -28.15 -5.70
CA GLU A 105 -2.57 -28.79 -6.54
C GLU A 105 -1.60 -27.77 -7.16
N GLY A 106 -1.93 -26.47 -7.08
CA GLY A 106 -1.12 -25.36 -7.56
C GLY A 106 -1.50 -24.85 -8.95
N ASN A 107 -2.58 -25.32 -9.56
CA ASN A 107 -3.04 -24.86 -10.87
C ASN A 107 -3.78 -23.52 -10.75
N GLU A 108 -3.59 -22.63 -11.73
CA GLU A 108 -4.31 -21.35 -11.78
C GLU A 108 -5.80 -21.60 -12.06
N LEU A 109 -6.66 -21.11 -11.17
CA LEU A 109 -8.11 -21.18 -11.33
C LEU A 109 -8.55 -20.29 -12.50
N PRO A 110 -9.66 -20.63 -13.19
CA PRO A 110 -10.23 -19.80 -14.23
C PRO A 110 -10.48 -18.37 -13.77
N ARG A 111 -10.33 -17.42 -14.70
CA ARG A 111 -10.64 -16.01 -14.46
C ARG A 111 -12.11 -15.77 -14.77
N GLU A 112 -12.84 -15.26 -13.78
CA GLU A 112 -14.21 -14.76 -13.95
C GLU A 112 -14.19 -13.30 -13.55
N GLU A 113 -14.14 -12.38 -14.52
CA GLU A 113 -14.05 -10.95 -14.21
C GLU A 113 -15.35 -10.46 -13.55
N ASP A 114 -15.27 -10.12 -12.27
CA ASP A 114 -16.31 -9.37 -11.56
C ASP A 114 -16.12 -7.88 -11.87
N PRO A 115 -17.03 -7.25 -12.63
CA PRO A 115 -16.90 -5.86 -13.03
C PRO A 115 -16.93 -4.89 -11.83
N VAL A 116 -17.63 -5.24 -10.75
CA VAL A 116 -17.73 -4.41 -9.53
C VAL A 116 -16.38 -4.35 -8.81
N LYS A 117 -15.68 -5.48 -8.76
CA LYS A 117 -14.33 -5.56 -8.19
C LYS A 117 -13.27 -4.97 -9.12
N ALA A 118 -13.45 -5.11 -10.43
CA ALA A 118 -12.59 -4.46 -11.42
C ALA A 118 -12.65 -2.92 -11.28
N GLU A 119 -13.84 -2.35 -11.10
CA GLU A 119 -14.01 -0.92 -10.86
C GLU A 119 -13.35 -0.47 -9.54
N SER A 120 -13.56 -1.24 -8.46
CA SER A 120 -12.89 -0.98 -7.18
C SER A 120 -11.35 -0.99 -7.33
N ALA A 121 -10.80 -1.91 -8.14
CA ALA A 121 -9.37 -1.95 -8.42
C ALA A 121 -8.90 -0.71 -9.21
N ALA A 122 -9.66 -0.27 -10.20
CA ALA A 122 -9.35 0.91 -11.00
C ALA A 122 -9.28 2.19 -10.14
N ILE A 123 -10.22 2.35 -9.20
CA ILE A 123 -10.26 3.48 -8.27
C ILE A 123 -8.98 3.56 -7.41
N PHE A 124 -8.55 2.44 -6.81
CA PHE A 124 -7.29 2.41 -6.06
C PHE A 124 -6.07 2.64 -6.96
N TYR A 125 -6.10 2.10 -8.19
CA TYR A 125 -5.00 2.24 -9.13
C TYR A 125 -4.74 3.70 -9.49
N GLU A 126 -5.80 4.47 -9.73
CA GLU A 126 -5.70 5.90 -10.02
C GLU A 126 -4.92 6.64 -8.92
N LYS A 127 -5.35 6.51 -7.66
CA LYS A 127 -4.67 7.15 -6.52
C LYS A 127 -3.27 6.61 -6.28
N TYR A 128 -3.06 5.30 -6.46
CA TYR A 128 -1.73 4.69 -6.39
C TYR A 128 -0.76 5.30 -7.40
N VAL A 129 -1.20 5.50 -8.65
CA VAL A 129 -0.39 6.10 -9.70
C VAL A 129 -0.05 7.56 -9.36
N LEU A 130 -1.02 8.33 -8.86
CA LEU A 130 -0.78 9.69 -8.39
C LEU A 130 0.29 9.73 -7.29
N ALA A 131 0.10 8.97 -6.21
CA ALA A 131 1.04 8.93 -5.09
C ALA A 131 2.43 8.41 -5.50
N ARG A 132 2.50 7.41 -6.40
CA ARG A 132 3.76 6.86 -6.90
C ARG A 132 4.54 7.85 -7.77
N ASN A 133 3.83 8.67 -8.53
CA ASN A 133 4.41 9.63 -9.47
C ASN A 133 4.55 11.04 -8.89
N ASP A 134 4.16 11.24 -7.63
CA ASP A 134 4.39 12.51 -6.94
C ASP A 134 5.91 12.82 -6.88
N PRO A 135 6.32 14.03 -7.32
CA PRO A 135 7.73 14.37 -7.45
C PRO A 135 8.45 14.43 -6.10
N ASP A 136 7.76 14.86 -5.03
CA ASP A 136 8.34 14.91 -3.69
C ASP A 136 8.51 13.51 -3.12
N TYR A 137 7.52 12.63 -3.29
CA TYR A 137 7.64 11.22 -2.93
C TYR A 137 8.87 10.58 -3.61
N GLN A 138 9.05 10.78 -4.92
CA GLN A 138 10.17 10.19 -5.65
C GLN A 138 11.52 10.74 -5.16
N ARG A 139 11.61 12.05 -4.92
CA ARG A 139 12.80 12.71 -4.38
C ARG A 139 13.14 12.18 -2.98
N LEU A 140 12.17 12.18 -2.07
CA LEU A 140 12.34 11.73 -0.69
C LEU A 140 12.71 10.25 -0.62
N LYS A 141 12.05 9.40 -1.41
CA LYS A 141 12.39 7.97 -1.51
C LYS A 141 13.83 7.75 -1.93
N LYS A 142 14.29 8.46 -2.97
CA LYS A 142 15.67 8.35 -3.45
C LYS A 142 16.66 8.81 -2.38
N ALA A 143 16.38 9.92 -1.71
CA ALA A 143 17.21 10.44 -0.63
C ALA A 143 17.30 9.45 0.55
N HIS A 144 16.16 8.89 0.97
CA HIS A 144 16.10 7.90 2.05
C HIS A 144 16.90 6.64 1.74
N GLN A 145 16.72 6.10 0.53
CA GLN A 145 17.45 4.92 0.07
C GLN A 145 18.94 5.17 -0.06
N ALA A 146 19.37 6.36 -0.47
CA ALA A 146 20.79 6.70 -0.52
C ALA A 146 21.41 6.83 0.87
N LYS A 147 20.62 7.26 1.86
CA LYS A 147 21.10 7.51 3.23
C LYS A 147 21.08 6.27 4.12
N TYR A 148 20.08 5.40 3.98
CA TYR A 148 19.83 4.28 4.90
C TYR A 148 19.66 2.91 4.20
N GLY A 149 19.67 2.85 2.86
CA GLY A 149 19.30 1.66 2.07
C GLY A 149 20.44 0.78 1.58
#